data_AF-A0A2V5KD89-F1
#
_entry.id   AF-A0A2V5KD89-F1
#
_cell.length_a   1.000
_cell.length_b   1.000
_cell.length_c   1.000
_cell.angle_alpha   90.00
_cell.angle_beta   90.00
_cell.angle_gamma   90.00
#
_symmetry.space_group_name_H-M   'P 1'
#
loop_
_entity.id
_entity.type
_entity.pdbx_description
1 polymer ?
#
loop_
_entity_poly.entity_id
_entity_poly.type
_entity_poly.pdbx_seq_one_letter_code
_entity_poly.pdbx_strand_id
1 'polypeptide(L)'
;MNKFAFGCVVVLLILLFFVVIAALGLAGSYNRLVRLQQAVDQSWAQVQNVYQRRADLIPNLVNTVSGAANFEKSTLVEVTNARASVGRVQTQIDPNKAPTDAAQLEKFQAAQGELSNALSRLLVVVERYPELKANQNFLSLQAQLEGTENRISVERGNFNKTVQDYNVAVRSFPTNFVAGPLGFSPKPFFTAQPGAEKPPPVQFNFGTPAPAAPAATAAP
;
A
#
# COMPACT_ATOMS: atom_id res chain seq x y z
N MET A 1 -61.01 23.13 27.25
CA MET A 1 -59.67 22.87 26.69
C MET A 1 -59.44 23.76 25.48
N ASN A 2 -58.43 24.62 25.53
CA ASN A 2 -58.15 25.58 24.46
C ASN A 2 -57.68 24.83 23.20
N LYS A 3 -58.37 25.02 22.07
CA LYS A 3 -58.02 24.44 20.76
C LYS A 3 -56.54 24.68 20.39
N PHE A 4 -55.96 25.77 20.89
CA PHE A 4 -54.53 26.10 20.81
C PHE A 4 -53.61 25.10 21.52
N ALA A 5 -53.97 24.62 22.72
CA ALA A 5 -53.16 23.64 23.46
C ALA A 5 -53.14 22.28 22.73
N PHE A 6 -54.26 21.89 22.12
CA PHE A 6 -54.35 20.68 21.31
C PHE A 6 -53.50 20.78 20.03
N GLY A 7 -53.51 21.95 19.36
CA GLY A 7 -52.64 22.21 18.21
C GLY A 7 -51.14 22.14 18.53
N CYS A 8 -50.70 22.71 19.65
CA CYS A 8 -49.30 22.60 20.10
C CYS A 8 -48.88 21.17 20.39
N VAL A 9 -49.73 20.37 21.05
CA VAL A 9 -49.44 18.97 21.34
C VAL A 9 -49.29 18.16 20.05
N VAL A 10 -50.15 18.38 19.06
CA VAL A 10 -50.05 17.71 17.74
C VAL A 10 -48.76 18.08 17.02
N VAL A 11 -48.36 19.35 17.00
CA VAL A 11 -47.08 19.78 16.39
C VAL A 11 -45.87 19.15 17.09
N LEU A 12 -45.87 19.09 18.42
CA LEU A 12 -44.80 18.44 19.19
C LEU A 12 -44.71 16.93 18.92
N LEU A 13 -45.84 16.24 18.80
CA LEU A 13 -45.88 14.82 18.45
C LEU A 13 -45.36 14.56 17.03
N ILE A 14 -45.67 15.44 16.08
CA ILE A 14 -45.14 15.35 14.71
C ILE A 14 -43.62 15.56 14.71
N LEU A 15 -43.11 16.57 15.43
CA LEU A 15 -41.66 16.79 15.56
C LEU A 15 -40.96 15.59 16.22
N LEU A 16 -41.53 15.06 17.31
CA LEU A 16 -41.00 13.88 18.00
C LEU A 16 -40.94 12.66 17.06
N PHE A 17 -41.99 12.44 16.26
CA PHE A 17 -42.02 11.36 15.28
C PHE A 17 -40.89 11.47 14.26
N PHE A 18 -40.64 12.66 13.70
CA PHE A 18 -39.51 12.89 12.80
C PHE A 18 -38.15 12.69 13.47
N VAL A 19 -38.00 13.09 14.74
CA VAL A 19 -36.77 12.86 15.52
C VAL A 19 -36.53 11.37 15.74
N VAL A 20 -37.57 10.59 16.07
CA VAL A 20 -37.45 9.13 16.27
C VAL A 20 -37.06 8.44 14.96
N ILE A 21 -37.67 8.82 13.83
CA ILE A 21 -37.30 8.28 12.50
C ILE A 21 -35.84 8.62 12.17
N ALA A 22 -35.42 9.86 12.40
CA ALA A 22 -34.04 10.28 12.17
C ALA A 22 -33.06 9.48 13.05
N ALA A 23 -33.38 9.28 14.34
CA ALA A 23 -32.55 8.50 15.26
C ALA A 23 -32.40 7.03 14.82
N LEU A 24 -33.48 6.39 14.36
CA LEU A 24 -33.44 5.02 13.83
C LEU A 24 -32.59 4.92 12.56
N GLY A 25 -32.71 5.89 11.64
CA GLY A 25 -31.88 5.98 10.43
C GLY A 25 -30.40 6.18 10.73
N LEU A 26 -30.08 6.99 11.74
CA LEU A 26 -28.71 7.21 12.21
C LEU A 26 -28.12 5.96 12.89
N ALA A 27 -28.91 5.22 13.67
CA ALA A 27 -28.47 3.96 14.27
C ALA A 27 -28.11 2.90 13.20
N GLY A 28 -28.92 2.79 12.13
CA GLY A 28 -28.60 1.93 10.99
C GLY A 28 -27.31 2.36 10.26
N SER A 29 -27.14 3.67 10.09
CA SER A 29 -25.94 4.25 9.46
C SER A 29 -24.67 4.03 10.29
N TYR A 30 -24.77 4.15 11.63
CA TYR A 30 -23.67 3.86 12.55
C TYR A 30 -23.22 2.41 12.44
N ASN A 31 -24.15 1.45 12.50
CA ASN A 31 -23.82 0.02 12.37
C ASN A 31 -23.16 -0.29 11.01
N ARG A 32 -23.60 0.37 9.94
CA ARG A 32 -22.96 0.26 8.62
C ARG A 32 -21.53 0.79 8.65
N LEU A 33 -21.31 1.97 9.25
CA LEU A 33 -19.97 2.55 9.36
C LEU A 33 -19.01 1.69 10.20
N VAL A 34 -19.48 1.12 11.31
CA VAL A 34 -18.68 0.18 12.12
C VAL A 34 -18.24 -1.03 11.28
N ARG A 35 -19.16 -1.61 10.50
CA ARG A 35 -18.84 -2.75 9.62
C ARG A 35 -17.81 -2.37 8.55
N LEU A 36 -17.95 -1.20 7.92
CA LEU A 36 -17.02 -0.72 6.91
C LEU A 36 -15.65 -0.39 7.51
N GLN A 37 -15.61 0.21 8.70
CA GLN A 37 -14.37 0.46 9.43
C GLN A 37 -13.65 -0.84 9.76
N GLN A 38 -14.38 -1.85 10.27
CA GLN A 38 -13.82 -3.17 10.54
C GLN A 38 -13.26 -3.83 9.28
N ALA A 39 -13.92 -3.66 8.13
CA ALA A 39 -13.41 -4.15 6.84
C ALA A 39 -12.11 -3.45 6.44
N VAL A 40 -12.02 -2.13 6.62
CA VAL A 40 -10.79 -1.37 6.37
C VAL A 40 -9.67 -1.87 7.29
N ASP A 41 -9.92 -2.00 8.59
CA ASP A 41 -8.95 -2.49 9.57
C ASP A 41 -8.50 -3.93 9.26
N GLN A 42 -9.41 -4.79 8.81
CA GLN A 42 -9.08 -6.16 8.36
C GLN A 42 -8.20 -6.15 7.11
N SER A 43 -8.52 -5.33 6.10
CA SER A 43 -7.70 -5.23 4.89
C SER A 43 -6.32 -4.64 5.20
N TRP A 44 -6.22 -3.71 6.14
CA TRP A 44 -4.94 -3.20 6.65
C TRP A 44 -4.10 -4.29 7.31
N ALA A 45 -4.72 -5.12 8.16
CA ALA A 45 -4.02 -6.24 8.77
C ALA A 45 -3.45 -7.22 7.72
N GLN A 46 -4.17 -7.44 6.61
CA GLN A 46 -3.64 -8.25 5.51
C GLN A 46 -2.44 -7.61 4.82
N VAL A 47 -2.47 -6.30 4.60
CA VAL A 47 -1.32 -5.55 4.08
C VAL A 47 -0.12 -5.68 5.03
N GLN A 48 -0.32 -5.52 6.33
CA GLN A 48 0.73 -5.67 7.34
C GLN A 48 1.32 -7.08 7.36
N ASN A 49 0.48 -8.12 7.22
CA ASN A 49 0.93 -9.51 7.18
C ASN A 49 1.87 -9.79 5.99
N VAL A 50 1.53 -9.28 4.79
CA VAL A 50 2.38 -9.50 3.61
C VAL A 50 3.69 -8.70 3.70
N TYR A 51 3.68 -7.48 4.25
CA TYR A 51 4.90 -6.71 4.49
C TYR A 51 5.78 -7.33 5.57
N GLN A 52 5.18 -7.88 6.64
CA GLN A 52 5.91 -8.60 7.68
C GLN A 52 6.61 -9.81 7.09
N ARG A 53 5.90 -10.63 6.30
CA ARG A 53 6.51 -11.77 5.59
C ARG A 53 7.71 -11.34 4.75
N ARG A 54 7.62 -10.22 4.02
CA ARG A 54 8.74 -9.69 3.23
C ARG A 54 9.95 -9.38 4.12
N ALA A 55 9.72 -8.73 5.26
CA ALA A 55 10.78 -8.39 6.21
C ALA A 55 11.40 -9.64 6.87
N ASP A 56 10.63 -10.70 7.07
CA ASP A 56 11.07 -11.96 7.68
C ASP A 56 11.90 -12.84 6.74
N LEU A 57 11.76 -12.67 5.43
CA LEU A 57 12.57 -13.36 4.43
C LEU A 57 13.99 -12.78 4.28
N ILE A 58 14.18 -11.50 4.63
CA ILE A 58 15.46 -10.79 4.42
C ILE A 58 16.63 -11.40 5.20
N PRO A 59 16.52 -11.78 6.49
CA PRO A 59 17.64 -12.39 7.19
C PRO A 59 18.15 -13.67 6.50
N ASN A 60 17.24 -14.51 6.00
CA ASN A 60 17.58 -15.72 5.25
C ASN A 60 18.25 -15.39 3.90
N LEU A 61 17.79 -14.34 3.22
CA LEU A 61 18.43 -13.83 2.00
C LEU A 61 19.85 -13.34 2.28
N VAL A 62 20.03 -12.49 3.29
CA VAL A 62 21.33 -11.95 3.70
C VAL A 62 22.29 -13.07 4.06
N ASN A 63 21.84 -14.05 4.85
CA ASN A 63 22.66 -15.22 5.22
C ASN A 63 23.10 -16.01 3.99
N THR A 64 22.18 -16.28 3.06
CA THR A 64 22.47 -17.05 1.83
C THR A 64 23.48 -16.32 0.94
N VAL A 65 23.30 -15.00 0.76
CA VAL A 65 24.20 -14.18 -0.04
C VAL A 65 25.57 -14.00 0.64
N SER A 66 25.60 -13.86 1.97
CA SER A 66 26.84 -13.70 2.74
C SER A 66 27.76 -14.93 2.69
N GLY A 67 27.22 -16.10 2.35
CA GLY A 67 27.99 -17.33 2.16
C GLY A 67 28.81 -17.36 0.86
N ALA A 68 28.54 -16.46 -0.09
CA ALA A 68 29.35 -16.32 -1.30
C ALA A 68 30.67 -15.63 -0.98
N ALA A 69 31.78 -16.27 -1.36
CA ALA A 69 33.11 -15.73 -1.14
C ALA A 69 33.25 -14.39 -1.88
N ASN A 70 33.73 -13.36 -1.17
CA ASN A 70 33.97 -12.00 -1.69
C ASN A 70 32.73 -11.16 -2.04
N PHE A 71 31.53 -11.51 -1.56
CA PHE A 71 30.36 -10.67 -1.80
C PHE A 71 30.51 -9.25 -1.24
N GLU A 72 29.97 -8.25 -1.95
CA GLU A 72 30.03 -6.83 -1.59
C GLU A 72 29.29 -6.54 -0.26
N LYS A 73 30.05 -6.32 0.82
CA LYS A 73 29.50 -6.03 2.16
C LYS A 73 28.62 -4.78 2.19
N SER A 74 28.95 -3.75 1.40
CA SER A 74 28.17 -2.51 1.29
C SER A 74 26.71 -2.81 0.91
N THR A 75 26.49 -3.70 -0.05
CA THR A 75 25.16 -4.06 -0.54
C THR A 75 24.33 -4.79 0.53
N LEU A 76 24.96 -5.68 1.31
CA LEU A 76 24.27 -6.34 2.44
C LEU A 76 23.95 -5.37 3.58
N VAL A 77 24.83 -4.40 3.84
CA VAL A 77 24.59 -3.33 4.83
C VAL A 77 23.42 -2.45 4.39
N GLU A 78 23.33 -2.09 3.11
CA GLU A 78 22.18 -1.34 2.58
C GLU A 78 20.86 -2.08 2.77
N VAL A 79 20.80 -3.38 2.43
CA VAL A 79 19.59 -4.21 2.62
C VAL A 79 19.22 -4.32 4.11
N THR A 80 20.22 -4.50 4.97
CA THR A 80 20.01 -4.59 6.42
C THR A 80 19.49 -3.26 6.99
N ASN A 81 20.06 -2.14 6.56
CA ASN A 81 19.62 -0.80 6.97
C ASN A 81 18.21 -0.49 6.47
N ALA A 82 17.89 -0.86 5.23
CA ALA A 82 16.54 -0.69 4.68
C ALA A 82 15.51 -1.53 5.45
N ARG A 83 15.84 -2.78 5.79
CA ARG A 83 15.00 -3.61 6.68
C ARG A 83 14.80 -2.96 8.04
N ALA A 84 15.85 -2.42 8.64
CA ALA A 84 15.76 -1.72 9.92
C ALA A 84 14.88 -0.47 9.82
N SER A 85 14.94 0.27 8.70
CA SER A 85 14.06 1.40 8.39
C SER A 85 12.59 0.97 8.37
N VAL A 86 12.28 -0.12 7.67
CA VAL A 86 10.94 -0.72 7.67
C VAL A 86 10.48 -1.07 9.08
N GLY A 87 11.31 -1.76 9.87
CA GLY A 87 10.97 -2.15 11.24
C GLY A 87 10.66 -0.94 12.15
N ARG A 88 11.39 0.17 12.01
CA ARG A 88 11.14 1.40 12.76
C ARG A 88 9.80 2.04 12.42
N VAL A 89 9.37 2.00 11.16
CA VAL A 89 8.08 2.57 10.75
C VAL A 89 6.93 1.60 11.07
N GLN A 90 7.14 0.30 10.88
CA GLN A 90 6.16 -0.76 11.18
C GLN A 90 5.72 -0.72 12.65
N THR A 91 6.65 -0.47 13.57
CA THR A 91 6.38 -0.38 15.03
C THR A 91 5.60 0.86 15.44
N GLN A 92 5.55 1.90 14.59
CA GLN A 92 4.80 3.12 14.84
C GLN A 92 3.33 3.02 14.39
N ILE A 93 2.96 1.97 13.66
CA ILE A 93 1.62 1.78 13.11
C ILE A 93 1.00 0.51 13.70
N ASP A 94 -0.18 0.65 14.30
CA ASP A 94 -0.94 -0.49 14.81
C ASP A 94 -1.24 -1.46 13.65
N PRO A 95 -0.85 -2.74 13.74
CA PRO A 95 -1.09 -3.70 12.67
C PRO A 95 -2.58 -4.00 12.45
N ASN A 96 -3.43 -3.74 13.44
CA ASN A 96 -4.86 -4.07 13.41
C ASN A 96 -5.76 -2.84 13.23
N LYS A 97 -5.18 -1.63 13.10
CA LYS A 97 -5.94 -0.41 12.85
C LYS A 97 -5.34 0.36 11.70
N ALA A 98 -6.17 0.60 10.69
CA ALA A 98 -5.74 1.35 9.53
C ALA A 98 -5.36 2.79 9.92
N PRO A 99 -4.23 3.31 9.40
CA PRO A 99 -3.79 4.66 9.71
C PRO A 99 -4.86 5.68 9.33
N THR A 100 -5.04 6.70 10.16
CA THR A 100 -5.91 7.85 9.87
C THR A 100 -5.15 9.02 9.26
N ASP A 101 -3.83 9.03 9.41
CA ASP A 101 -2.94 10.09 8.93
C ASP A 101 -2.27 9.66 7.61
N ALA A 102 -2.43 10.49 6.58
CA ALA A 102 -1.78 10.29 5.29
C ALA A 102 -0.25 10.33 5.41
N ALA A 103 0.31 11.17 6.29
CA ALA A 103 1.76 11.28 6.46
C ALA A 103 2.36 10.00 7.08
N GLN A 104 1.63 9.31 7.96
CA GLN A 104 2.05 8.00 8.48
C GLN A 104 2.07 6.94 7.37
N LEU A 105 1.03 6.90 6.54
CA LEU A 105 0.96 5.96 5.43
C LEU A 105 2.02 6.26 4.35
N GLU A 106 2.35 7.53 4.12
CA GLU A 106 3.43 7.94 3.22
C GLU A 106 4.80 7.49 3.73
N LYS A 107 5.11 7.74 5.01
CA LYS A 107 6.36 7.25 5.63
C LYS A 107 6.49 5.74 5.54
N PHE A 108 5.39 5.02 5.76
CA PHE A 108 5.34 3.57 5.60
C PHE A 108 5.68 3.17 4.16
N GLN A 109 5.01 3.77 3.17
CA GLN A 109 5.29 3.50 1.75
C GLN A 109 6.73 3.83 1.36
N ALA A 110 7.29 4.92 1.86
CA ALA A 110 8.66 5.33 1.60
C ALA A 110 9.67 4.30 2.12
N ALA A 111 9.55 3.87 3.38
CA ALA A 111 10.42 2.84 3.95
C ALA A 111 10.30 1.50 3.21
N GLN A 112 9.09 1.11 2.80
CA GLN A 112 8.89 -0.10 2.00
C GLN A 112 9.52 0.03 0.60
N GLY A 113 9.50 1.23 0.01
CA GLY A 113 10.16 1.53 -1.27
C GLY A 113 11.68 1.50 -1.18
N GLU A 114 12.27 2.03 -0.11
CA GLU A 114 13.71 1.94 0.16
C GLU A 114 14.18 0.48 0.20
N LEU A 115 13.41 -0.39 0.85
CA LEU A 115 13.69 -1.82 0.88
C LEU A 115 13.59 -2.46 -0.51
N SER A 116 12.54 -2.17 -1.28
CA SER A 116 12.43 -2.67 -2.66
C SER A 116 13.63 -2.25 -3.50
N ASN A 117 14.07 -0.99 -3.39
CA ASN A 117 15.22 -0.47 -4.12
C ASN A 117 16.54 -1.14 -3.71
N ALA A 118 16.74 -1.40 -2.41
CA ALA A 118 17.90 -2.13 -1.92
C ALA A 118 17.93 -3.58 -2.43
N LEU A 119 16.78 -4.25 -2.46
CA LEU A 119 16.65 -5.59 -3.04
C LEU A 119 16.92 -5.59 -4.56
N SER A 120 16.44 -4.60 -5.31
CA SER A 120 16.76 -4.48 -6.74
C SER A 120 18.26 -4.32 -6.98
N ARG A 121 18.95 -3.49 -6.19
CA ARG A 121 20.41 -3.36 -6.28
C ARG A 121 21.12 -4.67 -5.93
N LEU A 122 20.66 -5.38 -4.90
CA LEU A 122 21.18 -6.69 -4.53
C LEU A 122 21.09 -7.67 -5.71
N LEU A 123 19.94 -7.73 -6.39
CA LEU A 123 19.77 -8.62 -7.55
C LEU A 123 20.74 -8.28 -8.69
N VAL A 124 20.96 -6.99 -8.97
CA VAL A 124 21.95 -6.56 -9.98
C VAL A 124 23.37 -6.97 -9.59
N VAL A 125 23.74 -6.87 -8.32
CA VAL A 125 25.06 -7.29 -7.84
C VAL A 125 25.21 -8.80 -7.94
N VAL A 126 24.17 -9.57 -7.61
CA VAL A 126 24.17 -11.05 -7.68
C VAL A 126 24.43 -11.56 -9.11
N GLU A 127 24.09 -10.79 -10.16
CA GLU A 127 24.40 -11.17 -11.54
C GLU A 127 25.90 -11.42 -11.79
N ARG A 128 26.77 -10.81 -10.97
CA ARG A 128 28.24 -10.97 -11.04
C ARG A 128 28.77 -12.21 -10.32
N TYR A 129 27.91 -12.95 -9.62
CA TYR A 129 28.27 -14.10 -8.77
C TYR A 129 27.53 -15.37 -9.25
N PRO A 130 28.08 -16.11 -10.24
CA PRO A 130 27.45 -17.29 -10.83
C PRO A 130 27.04 -18.36 -9.80
N GLU A 131 27.81 -18.50 -8.72
CA GLU A 131 27.54 -19.42 -7.62
C GLU A 131 26.24 -19.10 -6.87
N LEU A 132 25.88 -17.82 -6.74
CA LEU A 132 24.60 -17.40 -6.14
C LEU A 132 23.44 -17.57 -7.12
N LYS A 133 23.68 -17.31 -8.42
CA LYS A 133 22.68 -17.53 -9.47
C LYS A 133 22.25 -18.99 -9.58
N ALA A 134 23.17 -19.93 -9.35
CA ALA A 134 22.89 -21.35 -9.34
C ALA A 134 22.44 -21.88 -7.96
N ASN A 135 22.44 -21.04 -6.92
CA ASN A 135 22.09 -21.47 -5.57
C ASN A 135 20.57 -21.64 -5.43
N GLN A 136 20.13 -22.88 -5.21
CA GLN A 136 18.71 -23.22 -5.09
C GLN A 136 18.00 -22.48 -3.94
N ASN A 137 18.69 -22.23 -2.83
CA ASN A 137 18.12 -21.48 -1.70
C ASN A 137 17.92 -20.01 -2.06
N PHE A 138 18.87 -19.43 -2.79
CA PHE A 138 18.76 -18.05 -3.28
C PHE A 138 17.60 -17.90 -4.27
N LEU A 139 17.52 -18.78 -5.27
CA LEU A 139 16.43 -18.80 -6.25
C LEU A 139 15.05 -18.97 -5.58
N SER A 140 14.96 -19.84 -4.56
CA SER A 140 13.73 -20.00 -3.78
C SER A 140 13.34 -18.72 -3.04
N LEU A 141 14.30 -18.06 -2.37
CA LEU A 141 14.06 -16.81 -1.66
C LEU A 141 13.67 -15.67 -2.61
N GLN A 142 14.30 -15.60 -3.78
CA GLN A 142 13.94 -14.64 -4.83
C GLN A 142 12.48 -14.84 -5.27
N ALA A 143 12.08 -16.08 -5.58
CA ALA A 143 10.70 -16.39 -5.97
C ALA A 143 9.69 -16.10 -4.85
N GLN A 144 10.05 -16.34 -3.58
CA GLN A 144 9.21 -15.99 -2.43
C GLN A 144 9.06 -14.48 -2.26
N LEU A 145 10.13 -13.70 -2.45
CA LEU A 145 10.10 -12.24 -2.38
C LEU A 145 9.27 -11.66 -3.52
N GLU A 146 9.45 -12.14 -4.75
CA GLU A 146 8.62 -11.76 -5.90
C GLU A 146 7.14 -12.07 -5.66
N GLY A 147 6.83 -13.30 -5.22
CA GLY A 147 5.47 -13.69 -4.85
C GLY A 147 4.89 -12.83 -3.73
N THR A 148 5.72 -12.37 -2.80
CA THR A 148 5.30 -11.45 -1.74
C THR A 148 5.04 -10.05 -2.28
N GLU A 149 5.87 -9.54 -3.20
CA GLU A 149 5.68 -8.23 -3.84
C GLU A 149 4.40 -8.19 -4.68
N ASN A 150 4.12 -9.27 -5.41
CA ASN A 150 2.86 -9.41 -6.16
C ASN A 150 1.65 -9.39 -5.22
N ARG A 151 1.72 -10.09 -4.09
CA ARG A 151 0.66 -10.06 -3.06
C ARG A 151 0.53 -8.68 -2.42
N ILE A 152 1.63 -7.97 -2.15
CA ILE A 152 1.61 -6.59 -1.66
C ILE A 152 0.83 -5.69 -2.62
N SER A 153 1.08 -5.78 -3.92
CA SER A 153 0.35 -4.99 -4.92
C SER A 153 -1.16 -5.25 -4.87
N VAL A 154 -1.55 -6.52 -4.80
CA VAL A 154 -2.96 -6.93 -4.68
C VAL A 154 -3.59 -6.42 -3.38
N GLU A 155 -2.95 -6.61 -2.23
CA GLU A 155 -3.51 -6.19 -0.94
C GLU A 155 -3.59 -4.67 -0.80
N ARG A 156 -2.65 -3.91 -1.38
CA ARG A 156 -2.78 -2.44 -1.47
C ARG A 156 -3.99 -2.02 -2.28
N GLY A 157 -4.26 -2.71 -3.39
CA GLY A 157 -5.46 -2.51 -4.20
C GLY A 157 -6.75 -2.82 -3.43
N ASN A 158 -6.78 -3.96 -2.74
CA ASN A 158 -7.91 -4.37 -1.88
C ASN A 158 -8.17 -3.37 -0.74
N PHE A 159 -7.11 -2.93 -0.07
CA PHE A 159 -7.18 -1.90 0.96
C PHE A 159 -7.77 -0.60 0.40
N ASN A 160 -7.24 -0.11 -0.73
CA ASN A 160 -7.75 1.10 -1.37
C ASN A 160 -9.22 1.00 -1.74
N LYS A 161 -9.67 -0.15 -2.27
CA LYS A 161 -11.09 -0.38 -2.56
C LYS A 161 -11.95 -0.33 -1.29
N THR A 162 -11.49 -0.97 -0.22
CA THR A 162 -12.24 -0.98 1.05
C THR A 162 -12.29 0.40 1.69
N VAL A 163 -11.18 1.16 1.62
CA VAL A 163 -11.10 2.56 2.04
C VAL A 163 -12.02 3.44 1.20
N GLN A 164 -12.13 3.19 -0.10
CA GLN A 164 -13.06 3.93 -0.98
C GLN A 164 -14.50 3.74 -0.50
N ASP A 165 -14.94 2.50 -0.29
CA ASP A 165 -16.31 2.19 0.18
C ASP A 165 -16.61 2.84 1.53
N TYR A 166 -15.65 2.77 2.47
CA TYR A 166 -15.74 3.42 3.77
C TYR A 166 -15.81 4.95 3.65
N ASN A 167 -14.89 5.55 2.90
CA ASN A 167 -14.82 7.01 2.74
C ASN A 167 -16.06 7.56 2.05
N VAL A 168 -16.62 6.84 1.06
CA VAL A 168 -17.90 7.19 0.44
C VAL A 168 -19.01 7.17 1.49
N ALA A 169 -19.10 6.12 2.31
CA ALA A 169 -20.13 6.03 3.35
C ALA A 169 -20.01 7.12 4.41
N VAL A 170 -18.79 7.46 4.84
CA VAL A 170 -18.51 8.57 5.78
C VAL A 170 -18.93 9.91 5.20
N ARG A 171 -18.68 10.15 3.91
CA ARG A 171 -18.98 11.43 3.23
C ARG A 171 -20.39 11.54 2.66
N SER A 172 -21.17 10.47 2.69
CA SER A 172 -22.53 10.45 2.14
C SER A 172 -23.53 11.09 3.10
N PHE A 173 -24.61 11.68 2.56
CA PHE A 173 -25.76 12.10 3.35
C PHE A 173 -26.56 10.87 3.83
N PRO A 174 -27.09 10.85 5.07
CA PRO A 174 -26.96 11.86 6.13
C PRO A 174 -25.69 11.72 7.00
N THR A 175 -24.90 10.66 6.77
CA THR A 175 -23.75 10.26 7.59
C THR A 175 -22.69 11.34 7.79
N ASN A 176 -22.43 12.19 6.80
CA ASN A 176 -21.39 13.24 6.85
C ASN A 176 -21.56 14.22 8.03
N PHE A 177 -22.79 14.43 8.52
CA PHE A 177 -23.05 15.31 9.67
C PHE A 177 -22.71 14.68 11.01
N VAL A 178 -22.74 13.35 11.10
CA VAL A 178 -22.59 12.61 12.37
C VAL A 178 -21.31 11.78 12.44
N ALA A 179 -20.67 11.49 11.29
CA ALA A 179 -19.52 10.61 11.22
C ALA A 179 -18.34 11.10 12.08
N GLY A 180 -17.96 12.37 11.91
CA GLY A 180 -16.84 12.99 12.65
C GLY A 180 -17.02 12.94 14.17
N PRO A 181 -18.14 13.49 14.72
CA PRO A 181 -18.42 13.43 16.16
C PRO A 181 -18.48 12.00 16.73
N LEU A 182 -18.85 11.01 15.91
CA LEU A 182 -18.93 9.60 16.30
C LEU A 182 -17.61 8.82 16.08
N GLY A 183 -16.53 9.50 15.70
CA GLY A 183 -15.18 8.90 15.57
C GLY A 183 -14.89 8.28 14.21
N PHE A 184 -15.76 8.43 13.22
CA PHE A 184 -15.52 7.96 11.85
C PHE A 184 -14.88 9.06 11.03
N SER A 185 -13.57 8.93 10.82
CA SER A 185 -12.76 9.84 10.00
C SER A 185 -12.33 9.16 8.71
N PRO A 186 -12.30 9.87 7.56
CA PRO A 186 -11.81 9.31 6.32
C PRO A 186 -10.39 8.73 6.46
N LYS A 187 -10.14 7.63 5.76
CA LYS A 187 -8.85 6.93 5.75
C LYS A 187 -8.05 7.30 4.48
N PRO A 188 -6.71 7.40 4.56
CA PRO A 188 -5.87 7.67 3.40
C PRO A 188 -5.76 6.44 2.48
N PHE A 189 -5.41 6.68 1.21
CA PHE A 189 -5.15 5.64 0.22
C PHE A 189 -3.65 5.39 0.08
N PHE A 190 -3.28 4.16 -0.29
CA PHE A 190 -1.98 3.91 -0.91
C PHE A 190 -1.90 4.65 -2.26
N THR A 191 -0.78 5.33 -2.49
CA THR A 191 -0.54 6.10 -3.72
C THR A 191 0.55 5.43 -4.56
N ALA A 192 0.58 5.76 -5.86
CA ALA A 192 1.72 5.40 -6.68
C ALA A 192 3.00 6.04 -6.11
N GLN A 193 4.16 5.40 -6.35
CA GLN A 193 5.43 6.02 -5.97
C GLN A 193 5.60 7.35 -6.75
N PRO A 194 6.15 8.39 -6.11
CA PRO A 194 6.51 9.62 -6.80
C PRO A 194 7.39 9.31 -8.02
N GLY A 195 7.01 9.79 -9.21
CA GLY A 195 7.76 9.55 -10.45
C GLY A 195 7.31 8.34 -11.28
N ALA A 196 6.34 7.53 -10.81
CA ALA A 196 5.70 6.49 -11.64
C ALA A 196 4.98 7.05 -12.88
N GLU A 197 4.71 8.35 -12.88
CA GLU A 197 4.16 9.12 -14.02
C GLU A 197 5.16 9.24 -15.18
N LYS A 198 6.45 9.09 -14.92
CA LYS A 198 7.51 9.17 -15.93
C LYS A 198 7.88 7.75 -16.37
N PRO A 199 7.47 7.30 -17.57
CA PRO A 199 7.89 5.99 -18.07
C PRO A 199 9.42 5.93 -18.13
N PRO A 200 10.03 4.77 -17.79
CA PRO A 200 11.47 4.62 -17.90
C PRO A 200 11.90 4.85 -19.36
N PRO A 201 12.94 5.66 -19.62
CA PRO A 201 13.42 5.88 -20.98
C PRO A 201 13.99 4.58 -21.52
N VAL A 202 13.27 3.94 -22.44
CA VAL A 202 13.74 2.74 -23.12
C VAL A 202 14.65 3.17 -24.27
N GLN A 203 15.95 3.29 -23.98
CA GLN A 203 16.96 3.48 -25.03
C GLN A 203 17.42 2.09 -25.50
N PHE A 204 16.82 1.63 -26.59
CA PHE A 204 17.36 0.49 -27.32
C PHE A 204 18.61 0.94 -28.09
N ASN A 205 19.80 0.77 -27.50
CA ASN A 205 21.04 0.90 -28.26
C ASN A 205 21.33 -0.43 -28.98
N PHE A 206 20.49 -0.76 -29.97
CA PHE A 206 20.89 -1.73 -30.99
C PHE A 206 21.96 -1.02 -31.82
N GLY A 207 23.23 -1.38 -31.60
CA GLY A 207 24.37 -0.75 -32.26
C GLY A 207 24.06 -0.45 -33.72
N THR A 208 24.19 0.81 -34.10
CA THR A 208 23.96 1.31 -35.46
C THR A 208 24.67 0.38 -36.45
N PRO A 209 23.97 -0.23 -37.42
CA PRO A 209 24.66 -0.94 -38.49
C PRO A 209 25.63 0.04 -39.14
N ALA A 210 26.90 -0.37 -39.28
CA ALA A 210 27.93 0.43 -39.92
C ALA A 210 27.41 0.97 -41.28
N PRO A 211 27.68 2.23 -41.64
CA PRO A 211 27.24 2.77 -42.92
C PRO A 211 27.74 1.88 -44.05
N ALA A 212 26.83 1.42 -44.91
CA ALA A 212 27.19 0.67 -46.11
C ALA A 212 28.17 1.50 -46.96
N ALA A 213 29.31 0.89 -47.30
CA ALA A 213 30.31 1.52 -48.17
C ALA A 213 29.66 1.96 -49.50
N PRO A 214 30.01 3.15 -50.03
CA PRO A 214 29.44 3.62 -51.28
C PRO A 214 29.82 2.67 -52.43
N ALA A 215 28.81 2.21 -53.15
CA ALA A 215 28.98 1.37 -54.33
C ALA A 215 29.83 2.12 -55.38
N ALA A 216 30.90 1.48 -55.83
CA ALA A 216 31.74 1.98 -56.91
C ALA A 216 30.89 2.20 -58.16
N THR A 217 30.85 3.45 -58.63
CA THR A 217 30.29 3.82 -59.93
C THR A 217 31.14 3.20 -61.03
N ALA A 218 30.62 2.17 -61.70
CA ALA A 218 31.08 1.77 -63.02
C ALA A 218 30.44 2.72 -64.04
N ALA A 219 31.25 3.60 -64.63
CA ALA A 219 30.90 4.28 -65.89
C ALA A 219 31.59 3.51 -67.05
N PRO A 220 30.93 3.38 -68.21
CA PRO A 220 31.54 2.80 -69.41
C PRO A 220 32.64 3.70 -70.00
#